data_AF-X0YVF5-F1
#
_entry.id   AF-X0YVF5-F1
#
_cell.length_a   1.000
_cell.length_b   1.000
_cell.length_c   1.000
_cell.angle_alpha   90.00
_cell.angle_beta   90.00
_cell.angle_gamma   90.00
#
_symmetry.space_group_name_H-M   'P 1'
#
loop_
_entity.id
_entity.type
_entity.pdbx_description
1 polymer ?
#
loop_
_entity_poly.entity_id
_entity_poly.type
_entity_poly.pdbx_seq_one_letter_code
_entity_poly.pdbx_strand_id
1 'polypeptide(L)'
;QSITNYDDIKQIIENIGEPIAVMDCICRKGTDLIGEPCKKTDLRETCLTFRRGADSFIEKGLAREITKEEAFKILEGAKEDGLVLQPGNSLHPMSMCICCGCCCGVLVSQKMLPGMAQLFATNFYAEVDPSICEGCGTCEERCNLDAVHVENNIAQVDKTNCIGCGVCVPKCPSGAMELVKKEEETLPPVNTMATYTTIMDRKAALAREEKSFVC
;
A
#
# COMPACT_ATOMS: atom_id res chain seq x y z
N GLN A 1 3.02 8.27 0.68
CA GLN A 1 2.14 7.25 0.06
C GLN A 1 1.24 6.66 1.15
N SER A 2 -0.05 6.40 0.90
CA SER A 2 -0.92 5.76 1.90
C SER A 2 -0.82 4.23 1.83
N ILE A 3 -0.89 3.57 3.00
CA ILE A 3 -0.97 2.12 3.19
C ILE A 3 -2.15 1.83 4.10
N THR A 4 -2.90 0.79 3.79
CA THR A 4 -4.08 0.40 4.57
C THR A 4 -4.31 -1.11 4.47
N ASN A 5 -5.19 -1.63 5.31
CA ASN A 5 -5.51 -3.05 5.42
C ASN A 5 -6.62 -3.46 4.45
N TYR A 6 -6.89 -4.76 4.36
CA TYR A 6 -7.90 -5.32 3.45
C TYR A 6 -9.32 -4.84 3.74
N ASP A 7 -9.69 -4.73 5.01
CA ASP A 7 -11.06 -4.40 5.41
C ASP A 7 -11.39 -2.95 5.08
N ASP A 8 -10.45 -2.03 5.33
CA ASP A 8 -10.55 -0.62 4.94
C ASP A 8 -10.66 -0.47 3.41
N ILE A 9 -9.87 -1.23 2.62
CA ILE A 9 -9.98 -1.20 1.16
C ILE A 9 -11.35 -1.70 0.69
N LYS A 10 -11.91 -2.75 1.31
CA LYS A 10 -13.24 -3.23 0.96
C LYS A 10 -14.28 -2.13 1.15
N GLN A 11 -14.25 -1.46 2.31
CA GLN A 11 -15.13 -0.32 2.58
C GLN A 11 -14.92 0.82 1.58
N ILE A 12 -13.68 1.10 1.19
CA ILE A 12 -13.39 2.09 0.14
C ILE A 12 -14.10 1.68 -1.14
N ILE A 13 -13.88 0.47 -1.68
CA ILE A 13 -14.48 0.02 -2.95
C ILE A 13 -16.02 0.01 -2.90
N GLU A 14 -16.61 -0.35 -1.76
CA GLU A 14 -18.06 -0.31 -1.59
C GLU A 14 -18.63 1.10 -1.79
N ASN A 15 -17.91 2.11 -1.28
CA ASN A 15 -18.40 3.49 -1.19
C ASN A 15 -17.75 4.45 -2.20
N ILE A 16 -16.77 4.00 -3.00
CA ILE A 16 -15.97 4.86 -3.89
C ILE A 16 -16.78 5.42 -5.07
N GLY A 17 -17.89 4.78 -5.43
CA GLY A 17 -18.70 5.13 -6.60
C GLY A 17 -18.11 4.63 -7.92
N GLU A 18 -18.90 4.74 -8.99
CA GLU A 18 -18.58 4.25 -10.32
C GLU A 18 -18.14 5.38 -11.28
N PRO A 19 -17.47 5.05 -12.41
CA PRO A 19 -17.00 3.70 -12.78
C PRO A 19 -15.75 3.26 -12.01
N ILE A 20 -15.52 1.95 -12.00
CA ILE A 20 -14.28 1.32 -11.51
C ILE A 20 -13.58 0.72 -12.73
N ALA A 21 -12.29 0.98 -12.87
CA ALA A 21 -11.50 0.40 -13.96
C ALA A 21 -10.18 -0.15 -13.46
N VAL A 22 -9.66 -1.14 -14.18
CA VAL A 22 -8.34 -1.72 -13.91
C VAL A 22 -7.44 -1.55 -15.12
N MET A 23 -6.16 -1.31 -14.83
CA MET A 23 -5.08 -1.27 -15.82
C MET A 23 -3.94 -2.22 -15.44
N ASP A 24 -3.11 -2.53 -16.43
CA ASP A 24 -1.83 -3.22 -16.21
C ASP A 24 -0.98 -2.47 -15.17
N CYS A 25 -0.35 -3.22 -14.28
CA CYS A 25 0.66 -2.69 -13.38
C CYS A 25 1.87 -2.19 -14.19
N ILE A 26 2.04 -0.87 -14.26
CA ILE A 26 3.13 -0.25 -15.02
C ILE A 26 4.52 -0.71 -14.56
N CYS A 27 4.68 -0.98 -13.25
CA CYS A 27 5.94 -1.46 -12.71
C CYS A 27 6.26 -2.87 -13.22
N ARG A 28 5.30 -3.81 -13.17
CA ARG A 28 5.50 -5.18 -13.66
C ARG A 28 5.74 -5.19 -15.17
N LYS A 29 4.94 -4.43 -15.92
CA LYS A 29 5.11 -4.27 -17.37
C LYS A 29 6.49 -3.71 -17.71
N GLY A 30 6.97 -2.72 -16.96
CA GLY A 30 8.31 -2.17 -17.12
C GLY A 30 9.40 -3.21 -16.89
N THR A 31 9.28 -4.02 -15.82
CA THR A 31 10.28 -5.05 -15.53
C THR A 31 10.22 -6.24 -16.50
N ASP A 32 9.05 -6.59 -17.02
CA ASP A 32 8.90 -7.61 -18.07
C ASP A 32 9.67 -7.20 -19.35
N LEU A 33 9.59 -5.91 -19.74
CA LEU A 33 10.25 -5.39 -20.95
C LEU A 33 11.78 -5.44 -20.89
N ILE A 34 12.37 -5.46 -19.69
CA ILE A 34 13.83 -5.56 -19.50
C ILE A 34 14.29 -6.99 -19.17
N GLY A 35 13.39 -7.98 -19.24
CA GLY A 35 13.72 -9.38 -18.99
C GLY A 35 13.82 -9.77 -17.51
N GLU A 36 13.30 -8.94 -16.60
CA GLU A 36 13.32 -9.18 -15.15
C GLU A 36 11.90 -9.27 -14.58
N PRO A 37 11.08 -10.26 -14.96
CA PRO A 37 9.67 -10.30 -14.59
C PRO A 37 9.46 -10.35 -13.08
N CYS A 38 8.27 -9.90 -12.66
CA CYS A 38 7.81 -9.99 -11.27
C CYS A 38 7.97 -11.41 -10.72
N LYS A 39 8.64 -11.54 -9.56
CA LYS A 39 8.90 -12.82 -8.90
C LYS A 39 7.85 -13.20 -7.85
N LYS A 40 6.93 -12.29 -7.54
CA LYS A 40 5.97 -12.45 -6.43
C LYS A 40 4.58 -12.89 -6.87
N THR A 41 4.14 -12.50 -8.06
CA THR A 41 2.77 -12.71 -8.54
C THR A 41 2.71 -12.63 -10.06
N ASP A 42 1.77 -13.38 -10.64
CA ASP A 42 1.40 -13.32 -12.05
C ASP A 42 0.26 -12.34 -12.33
N LEU A 43 -0.37 -11.75 -11.31
CA LEU A 43 -1.42 -10.75 -11.48
C LEU A 43 -0.88 -9.53 -12.23
N ARG A 44 -1.42 -9.23 -13.42
CA ARG A 44 -1.00 -8.07 -14.23
C ARG A 44 -1.91 -6.87 -14.03
N GLU A 45 -3.21 -7.09 -13.92
CA GLU A 45 -4.21 -6.05 -13.73
C GLU A 45 -4.41 -5.74 -12.23
N THR A 46 -3.57 -4.86 -11.69
CA THR A 46 -3.57 -4.57 -10.24
C THR A 46 -3.45 -3.07 -9.92
N CYS A 47 -3.75 -2.22 -10.89
CA CYS A 47 -3.85 -0.79 -10.71
C CYS A 47 -5.31 -0.40 -10.92
N LEU A 48 -6.02 -0.21 -9.80
CA LEU A 48 -7.43 0.20 -9.79
C LEU A 48 -7.52 1.71 -9.93
N THR A 49 -8.52 2.16 -10.66
CA THR A 49 -8.84 3.57 -10.89
C THR A 49 -10.34 3.77 -10.69
N PHE A 50 -10.72 4.97 -10.24
CA PHE A 50 -12.08 5.23 -9.77
C PHE A 50 -12.65 6.53 -10.33
N ARG A 51 -13.95 6.55 -10.62
CA ARG A 51 -14.73 7.71 -11.06
C ARG A 51 -14.06 8.41 -12.26
N ARG A 52 -13.88 9.72 -12.21
CA ARG A 52 -13.15 10.53 -13.19
C ARG A 52 -11.73 10.01 -13.49
N GLY A 53 -11.11 9.28 -12.56
CA GLY A 53 -9.83 8.61 -12.78
C GLY A 53 -10.00 7.46 -13.75
N ALA A 54 -10.97 6.57 -13.49
CA ALA A 54 -11.34 5.48 -14.38
C ALA A 54 -11.75 5.99 -15.76
N ASP A 55 -12.64 6.99 -15.84
CA ASP A 55 -13.07 7.59 -17.12
C ASP A 55 -11.87 7.99 -17.98
N SER A 56 -10.91 8.73 -17.40
CA SER A 56 -9.77 9.25 -18.13
C SER A 56 -8.86 8.15 -18.69
N PHE A 57 -8.75 7.00 -18.01
CA PHE A 57 -7.94 5.87 -18.49
C PHE A 57 -8.70 4.99 -19.48
N ILE A 58 -10.02 4.82 -19.31
CA ILE A 58 -10.90 4.13 -20.26
C ILE A 58 -10.90 4.87 -21.60
N GLU A 59 -11.11 6.19 -21.60
CA GLU A 59 -11.13 7.03 -22.82
C GLU A 59 -9.82 6.93 -23.63
N LYS A 60 -8.69 6.72 -22.94
CA LYS A 60 -7.37 6.58 -23.57
C LYS A 60 -7.07 5.13 -24.02
N GLY A 61 -7.97 4.19 -23.78
CA GLY A 61 -7.75 2.77 -24.06
C GLY A 61 -6.67 2.13 -23.18
N LEU A 62 -6.42 2.70 -21.99
CA LEU A 62 -5.38 2.24 -21.06
C LEU A 62 -5.92 1.39 -19.91
N ALA A 63 -7.23 1.42 -19.68
CA ALA A 63 -7.92 0.65 -18.66
C ALA A 63 -9.22 0.06 -19.21
N ARG A 64 -9.67 -1.05 -18.61
CA ARG A 64 -11.00 -1.60 -18.85
C ARG A 64 -11.87 -1.41 -17.62
N GLU A 65 -13.15 -1.13 -17.85
CA GLU A 65 -14.14 -1.05 -16.78
C GLU A 65 -14.36 -2.44 -16.16
N ILE A 66 -14.58 -2.48 -14.85
CA ILE A 66 -14.80 -3.69 -14.06
C ILE A 66 -15.92 -3.47 -13.06
N THR A 67 -16.54 -4.57 -12.61
CA THR A 67 -17.53 -4.51 -11.53
C THR A 67 -16.85 -4.51 -10.16
N LYS A 68 -17.60 -4.18 -9.09
CA LYS A 68 -17.11 -4.30 -7.71
C LYS A 68 -16.72 -5.75 -7.37
N GLU A 69 -17.49 -6.73 -7.84
CA GLU A 69 -17.22 -8.15 -7.61
C GLU A 69 -15.89 -8.56 -8.25
N GLU A 70 -15.58 -8.03 -9.43
CA GLU A 70 -14.29 -8.26 -10.06
C GLU A 70 -13.15 -7.57 -9.32
N ALA A 71 -13.36 -6.34 -8.83
CA ALA A 71 -12.38 -5.65 -8.00
C ALA A 71 -12.08 -6.45 -6.71
N PHE A 72 -13.09 -7.05 -6.07
CA PHE A 72 -12.89 -7.93 -4.92
C PHE A 72 -12.13 -9.22 -5.28
N LYS A 73 -12.37 -9.82 -6.45
CA LYS A 73 -11.58 -10.97 -6.91
C LYS A 73 -10.09 -10.63 -7.06
N ILE A 74 -9.79 -9.42 -7.58
CA ILE A 74 -8.41 -8.94 -7.68
C ILE A 74 -7.78 -8.77 -6.29
N LEU A 75 -8.52 -8.21 -5.33
CA LEU A 75 -8.05 -8.07 -3.95
C LEU A 75 -7.82 -9.41 -3.26
N GLU A 76 -8.65 -10.41 -3.54
CA GLU A 76 -8.51 -11.73 -2.95
C GLU A 76 -7.27 -12.44 -3.52
N GLY A 77 -7.03 -12.35 -4.83
CA GLY A 77 -5.77 -12.80 -5.42
C GLY A 77 -4.56 -12.07 -4.84
N ALA A 78 -4.66 -10.76 -4.65
CA ALA A 78 -3.63 -9.96 -4.02
C ALA A 78 -3.35 -10.37 -2.57
N LYS A 79 -4.39 -10.78 -1.82
CA LYS A 79 -4.28 -11.32 -0.47
C LYS A 79 -3.52 -12.63 -0.44
N GLU A 80 -3.83 -13.53 -1.37
CA GLU A 80 -3.13 -14.81 -1.48
C GLU A 80 -1.64 -14.60 -1.75
N ASP A 81 -1.31 -13.73 -2.71
CA ASP A 81 0.07 -13.44 -3.11
C ASP A 81 0.84 -12.54 -2.13
N GLY A 82 0.15 -11.94 -1.15
CA GLY A 82 0.75 -11.07 -0.14
C GLY A 82 1.16 -9.71 -0.70
N LEU A 83 0.30 -9.11 -1.51
CA LEU A 83 0.52 -7.79 -2.11
C LEU A 83 0.06 -6.68 -1.18
N VAL A 84 0.79 -5.57 -1.19
CA VAL A 84 0.53 -4.37 -0.38
C VAL A 84 -0.50 -3.50 -1.09
N LEU A 85 -1.55 -3.10 -0.37
CA LEU A 85 -2.59 -2.20 -0.88
C LEU A 85 -2.19 -0.75 -0.64
N GLN A 86 -2.13 0.04 -1.72
CA GLN A 86 -1.59 1.39 -1.73
C GLN A 86 -2.58 2.37 -2.38
N PRO A 87 -3.63 2.80 -1.68
CA PRO A 87 -4.55 3.82 -2.20
C PRO A 87 -3.86 5.17 -2.32
N GLY A 88 -4.37 6.03 -3.20
CA GLY A 88 -4.02 7.44 -3.19
C GLY A 88 -4.23 8.06 -1.80
N ASN A 89 -3.45 9.10 -1.48
CA ASN A 89 -3.49 9.74 -0.16
C ASN A 89 -4.74 10.63 0.03
N SER A 90 -5.92 10.00 0.06
CA SER A 90 -7.22 10.62 0.31
C SER A 90 -8.26 9.57 0.68
N LEU A 91 -9.32 9.93 1.42
CA LEU A 91 -10.45 9.04 1.71
C LEU A 91 -11.20 8.58 0.45
N HIS A 92 -11.27 9.44 -0.57
CA HIS A 92 -11.81 9.11 -1.89
C HIS A 92 -10.68 9.08 -2.94
N PRO A 93 -9.84 8.03 -2.96
CA PRO A 93 -8.74 7.94 -3.91
C PRO A 93 -9.23 7.92 -5.36
N MET A 94 -8.42 8.47 -6.26
CA MET A 94 -8.64 8.38 -7.71
C MET A 94 -8.04 7.10 -8.31
N SER A 95 -7.06 6.53 -7.62
CA SER A 95 -6.38 5.30 -8.00
C SER A 95 -5.84 4.58 -6.77
N MET A 96 -5.62 3.28 -6.91
CA MET A 96 -5.08 2.40 -5.90
C MET A 96 -4.16 1.38 -6.58
N CYS A 97 -2.92 1.32 -6.11
CA CYS A 97 -1.96 0.32 -6.56
C CYS A 97 -1.98 -0.88 -5.62
N ILE A 98 -1.79 -2.07 -6.19
CA ILE A 98 -1.67 -3.33 -5.46
C ILE A 98 -0.30 -3.93 -5.82
N CYS A 99 0.63 -3.80 -4.88
CA CYS A 99 2.07 -3.82 -5.17
C CYS A 99 2.80 -4.97 -4.47
N CYS A 100 3.99 -5.28 -4.97
CA CYS A 100 4.94 -6.21 -4.34
C CYS A 100 6.31 -5.56 -4.18
N GLY A 101 7.10 -6.05 -3.24
CA GLY A 101 8.43 -5.54 -2.93
C GLY A 101 9.49 -5.86 -3.98
N CYS A 102 9.21 -6.70 -4.98
CA CYS A 102 10.22 -7.10 -5.97
C CYS A 102 10.39 -6.12 -7.14
N CYS A 103 9.33 -5.40 -7.55
CA CYS A 103 9.38 -4.53 -8.72
C CYS A 103 8.64 -3.20 -8.56
N CYS A 104 7.87 -3.00 -7.48
CA CYS A 104 7.18 -1.73 -7.26
C CYS A 104 8.18 -0.61 -7.00
N GLY A 105 8.19 0.42 -7.85
CA GLY A 105 9.09 1.57 -7.67
C GLY A 105 8.96 2.23 -6.29
N VAL A 106 7.76 2.26 -5.70
CA VAL A 106 7.53 2.85 -4.37
C VAL A 106 8.09 1.98 -3.25
N LEU A 107 7.82 0.66 -3.27
CA LEU A 107 8.25 -0.25 -2.21
C LEU A 107 9.76 -0.55 -2.31
N VAL A 108 10.31 -0.67 -3.51
CA VAL A 108 11.75 -0.85 -3.71
C VAL A 108 12.53 0.39 -3.24
N SER A 109 12.00 1.59 -3.50
CA SER A 109 12.63 2.83 -3.00
C SER A 109 12.66 2.91 -1.47
N GLN A 110 11.71 2.27 -0.77
CA GLN A 110 11.72 2.22 0.70
C GLN A 110 12.93 1.44 1.21
N LYS A 111 13.30 0.34 0.56
CA LYS A 111 14.45 -0.49 0.97
C LYS A 111 15.81 0.18 0.77
N MET A 112 15.87 1.33 0.10
CA MET A 112 17.14 1.98 -0.23
C MET A 112 17.79 2.69 0.97
N LEU A 113 17.01 3.15 1.95
CA LEU A 113 17.52 3.91 3.10
C LEU A 113 16.80 3.49 4.40
N PRO A 114 17.50 3.46 5.55
CA PRO A 114 16.88 3.21 6.85
C PRO A 114 15.79 4.24 7.19
N GLY A 115 14.70 3.81 7.84
CA GLY A 115 13.65 4.69 8.37
C GLY A 115 12.65 5.21 7.33
N MET A 116 12.76 4.80 6.07
CA MET A 116 11.86 5.24 4.99
C MET A 116 10.39 4.85 5.19
N ALA A 117 10.09 3.89 6.09
CA ALA A 117 8.71 3.56 6.43
C ALA A 117 7.95 4.75 7.05
N GLN A 118 8.67 5.70 7.67
CA GLN A 118 8.09 6.92 8.23
C GLN A 118 7.48 7.85 7.16
N LEU A 119 7.83 7.68 5.88
CA LEU A 119 7.26 8.45 4.77
C LEU A 119 5.92 7.87 4.27
N PHE A 120 5.51 6.72 4.79
CA PHE A 120 4.21 6.13 4.50
C PHE A 120 3.18 6.62 5.51
N ALA A 121 2.06 7.12 4.99
CA ALA A 121 0.88 7.43 5.79
C ALA A 121 0.18 6.10 6.10
N THR A 122 0.35 5.63 7.33
CA THR A 122 -0.22 4.38 7.84
C THR A 122 -0.48 4.54 9.33
N ASN A 123 -1.64 4.06 9.77
CA ASN A 123 -2.10 4.14 11.16
C ASN A 123 -1.84 2.85 11.94
N PHE A 124 -1.11 1.89 11.36
CA PHE A 124 -0.87 0.59 11.96
C PHE A 124 0.62 0.20 11.93
N TYR A 125 0.98 -0.72 12.83
CA TYR A 125 2.15 -1.59 12.72
C TYR A 125 1.72 -3.03 12.98
N ALA A 126 2.51 -4.00 12.52
CA ALA A 126 2.30 -5.39 12.88
C ALA A 126 2.92 -5.68 14.25
N GLU A 127 2.26 -6.51 15.05
CA GLU A 127 2.82 -7.12 16.26
C GLU A 127 2.70 -8.64 16.21
N VAL A 128 3.47 -9.27 17.08
CA VAL A 128 3.55 -10.72 17.24
C VAL A 128 3.24 -11.07 18.69
N ASP A 129 2.33 -12.02 18.91
CA ASP A 129 2.15 -12.67 20.20
C ASP A 129 3.18 -13.81 20.35
N PRO A 130 4.22 -13.64 21.18
CA PRO A 130 5.25 -14.66 21.33
C PRO A 130 4.76 -15.94 22.02
N SER A 131 3.61 -15.91 22.72
CA SER A 131 3.10 -17.08 23.45
C SER A 131 2.53 -18.16 22.54
N ILE A 132 2.08 -17.77 21.34
CA ILE A 132 1.50 -18.65 20.33
C ILE A 132 2.30 -18.65 19.02
N CYS A 133 3.43 -17.93 18.97
CA CYS A 133 4.30 -17.93 17.80
C CYS A 133 5.07 -19.25 17.72
N GLU A 134 5.00 -19.91 16.56
CA GLU A 134 5.71 -21.18 16.31
C GLU A 134 7.03 -20.98 15.53
N GLY A 135 7.41 -19.73 15.21
CA GLY A 135 8.66 -19.44 14.50
C GLY A 135 8.70 -19.95 13.04
N CYS A 136 7.55 -20.19 12.41
CA CYS A 136 7.48 -20.85 11.10
C CYS A 136 8.03 -20.05 9.90
N GLY A 137 8.29 -18.74 10.04
CA GLY A 137 8.85 -17.91 8.95
C GLY A 137 7.86 -17.36 7.92
N THR A 138 6.59 -17.80 7.90
CA THR A 138 5.60 -17.34 6.90
C THR A 138 5.42 -15.82 6.87
N CYS A 139 5.48 -15.15 8.02
CA CYS A 139 5.36 -13.69 8.10
C CYS A 139 6.59 -12.96 7.55
N GLU A 140 7.79 -13.52 7.73
CA GLU A 140 9.05 -13.02 7.19
C GLU A 140 9.06 -13.11 5.66
N GLU A 141 8.74 -14.29 5.09
CA GLU A 141 8.69 -14.49 3.63
C GLU A 141 7.66 -13.60 2.90
N ARG A 142 6.59 -13.22 3.61
CA ARG A 142 5.52 -12.38 3.07
C ARG A 142 5.81 -10.89 3.22
N CYS A 143 6.75 -10.51 4.09
CA CYS A 143 7.07 -9.11 4.31
C CYS A 143 7.73 -8.51 3.07
N ASN A 144 7.06 -7.56 2.43
CA ASN A 144 7.59 -6.91 1.22
C ASN A 144 8.71 -5.90 1.54
N LEU A 145 8.93 -5.56 2.81
CA LEU A 145 9.87 -4.53 3.26
C LEU A 145 10.93 -5.06 4.25
N ASP A 146 11.05 -6.39 4.38
CA ASP A 146 12.03 -7.03 5.27
C ASP A 146 11.95 -6.55 6.73
N ALA A 147 10.75 -6.14 7.17
CA ALA A 147 10.49 -5.63 8.52
C ALA A 147 10.14 -6.72 9.54
N VAL A 148 10.20 -8.00 9.16
CA VAL A 148 9.87 -9.13 10.03
C VAL A 148 11.02 -10.12 9.97
N HIS A 149 11.52 -10.55 11.12
CA HIS A 149 12.63 -11.50 11.24
C HIS A 149 12.31 -12.60 12.23
N VAL A 150 12.63 -13.85 11.94
CA VAL A 150 12.54 -14.94 12.92
C VAL A 150 13.87 -15.13 13.63
N GLU A 151 13.88 -14.91 14.94
CA GLU A 151 15.04 -15.12 15.79
C GLU A 151 14.66 -15.98 16.99
N ASN A 152 15.48 -16.97 17.34
CA ASN A 152 15.21 -17.89 18.46
C ASN A 152 13.81 -18.54 18.38
N ASN A 153 13.38 -18.92 17.17
CA ASN A 153 12.06 -19.50 16.88
C ASN A 153 10.86 -18.58 17.19
N ILE A 154 11.07 -17.27 17.30
CA ILE A 154 10.00 -16.29 17.48
C ILE A 154 10.15 -15.19 16.43
N ALA A 155 9.06 -14.86 15.75
CA ALA A 155 9.05 -13.72 14.84
C ALA A 155 9.16 -12.42 15.64
N GLN A 156 9.88 -11.44 15.09
CA GLN A 156 10.02 -10.09 15.62
C GLN A 156 9.72 -9.09 14.51
N VAL A 157 9.12 -7.95 14.85
CA VAL A 157 8.77 -6.90 13.89
C VAL A 157 9.62 -5.66 14.15
N ASP A 158 10.40 -5.24 13.15
CA ASP A 158 11.07 -3.95 13.14
C ASP A 158 10.05 -2.85 12.80
N LYS A 159 9.57 -2.15 13.84
CA LYS A 159 8.63 -1.03 13.71
C LYS A 159 9.20 0.15 12.91
N THR A 160 10.52 0.25 12.75
CA THR A 160 11.17 1.31 11.94
C THR A 160 10.99 1.09 10.45
N ASN A 161 10.83 -0.17 10.01
CA ASN A 161 10.62 -0.54 8.61
C ASN A 161 9.19 -1.03 8.32
N CYS A 162 8.42 -1.36 9.35
CA CYS A 162 7.03 -1.80 9.20
C CYS A 162 6.11 -0.65 8.76
N ILE A 163 5.45 -0.84 7.62
CA ILE A 163 4.45 0.11 7.09
C ILE A 163 3.01 -0.26 7.47
N GLY A 164 2.80 -1.27 8.32
CA GLY A 164 1.46 -1.67 8.75
C GLY A 164 0.55 -2.21 7.64
N CYS A 165 1.12 -2.80 6.58
CA CYS A 165 0.34 -3.30 5.44
C CYS A 165 -0.49 -4.56 5.72
N GLY A 166 -0.21 -5.27 6.82
CA GLY A 166 -1.00 -6.43 7.25
C GLY A 166 -0.86 -7.70 6.40
N VAL A 167 0.00 -7.74 5.38
CA VAL A 167 0.12 -8.92 4.48
C VAL A 167 0.57 -10.21 5.20
N CYS A 168 1.19 -10.07 6.38
CA CYS A 168 1.63 -11.15 7.25
C CYS A 168 0.51 -11.76 8.11
N VAL A 169 -0.57 -11.01 8.39
CA VAL A 169 -1.63 -11.42 9.33
C VAL A 169 -2.45 -12.60 8.80
N PRO A 170 -3.03 -12.56 7.58
CA PRO A 170 -3.99 -13.60 7.15
C PRO A 170 -3.41 -15.00 6.94
N LYS A 171 -2.08 -15.13 6.87
CA LYS A 171 -1.39 -16.40 6.60
C LYS A 171 -0.55 -16.89 7.78
N CYS A 172 -0.63 -16.22 8.95
CA CYS A 172 -0.01 -16.74 10.15
C CYS A 172 -0.78 -17.99 10.62
N PRO A 173 -0.19 -19.20 10.59
CA PRO A 173 -0.91 -20.44 10.88
C PRO A 173 -1.36 -20.53 12.34
N SER A 174 -0.56 -20.00 13.26
CA SER A 174 -0.88 -19.97 14.69
C SER A 174 -1.71 -18.76 15.12
N GLY A 175 -1.96 -17.80 14.21
CA GLY A 175 -2.67 -16.56 14.53
C GLY A 175 -1.86 -15.56 15.36
N ALA A 176 -0.54 -15.75 15.50
CA ALA A 176 0.33 -14.89 16.29
C ALA A 176 0.50 -13.46 15.77
N MET A 177 0.17 -13.17 14.51
CA MET A 177 0.37 -11.85 13.90
C MET A 177 -0.90 -11.02 13.96
N GLU A 178 -0.79 -9.77 14.40
CA GLU A 178 -1.90 -8.81 14.39
C GLU A 178 -1.49 -7.41 13.91
N LEU A 179 -2.47 -6.59 13.54
CA LEU A 179 -2.27 -5.16 13.28
C LEU A 179 -2.70 -4.35 14.50
N VAL A 180 -1.77 -3.57 15.04
CA VAL A 180 -2.02 -2.69 16.18
C VAL A 180 -2.02 -1.25 15.69
N LYS A 181 -2.96 -0.46 16.22
CA LYS A 181 -3.09 0.96 15.91
C LYS A 181 -1.93 1.76 16.50
N LYS A 182 -1.46 2.75 15.76
CA LYS A 182 -0.54 3.78 16.26
C LYS A 182 -1.26 4.71 17.23
N GLU A 183 -0.50 5.29 18.15
CA GLU A 183 -1.02 6.29 19.09
C GLU A 183 -1.54 7.53 18.37
N GLU A 184 -0.80 7.99 17.35
CA GLU A 184 -1.21 9.08 16.48
C GLU A 184 -1.80 8.55 15.17
N GLU A 185 -3.10 8.78 14.97
CA GLU A 185 -3.77 8.49 13.72
C GLU A 185 -3.69 9.69 12.76
N THR A 186 -3.34 9.41 11.51
CA THR A 186 -3.40 10.37 10.43
C THR A 186 -4.66 10.14 9.61
N LEU A 187 -5.49 11.17 9.48
CA LEU A 187 -6.64 11.15 8.58
C LEU A 187 -6.23 11.76 7.24
N PRO A 188 -6.32 11.02 6.12
CA PRO A 188 -6.01 11.57 4.83
C PRO A 188 -7.10 12.59 4.42
N PRO A 189 -6.78 13.56 3.55
CA PRO A 189 -7.75 14.51 3.04
C PRO A 189 -8.94 13.82 2.36
N VAL A 190 -10.09 14.49 2.31
CA VAL A 190 -11.33 13.88 1.78
C VAL A 190 -11.22 13.40 0.33
N ASN A 191 -10.45 14.10 -0.51
CA ASN A 191 -10.25 13.77 -1.91
C ASN A 191 -8.91 14.30 -2.41
N THR A 192 -8.52 13.91 -3.62
CA THR A 192 -7.24 14.30 -4.23
C THR A 192 -7.07 15.81 -4.38
N MET A 193 -8.14 16.58 -4.61
CA MET A 193 -8.05 18.04 -4.71
C MET A 193 -7.68 18.64 -3.35
N ALA A 194 -8.35 18.19 -2.28
CA ALA A 194 -8.02 18.59 -0.91
C ALA A 194 -6.56 18.25 -0.56
N THR A 195 -6.07 17.08 -0.99
CA THR A 195 -4.65 16.71 -0.84
C THR A 195 -3.71 17.71 -1.49
N TYR A 196 -3.97 18.12 -2.74
CA TYR A 196 -3.14 19.11 -3.41
C TYR A 196 -3.21 20.49 -2.76
N THR A 197 -4.39 20.93 -2.30
CA THR A 197 -4.55 22.18 -1.56
C THR A 197 -3.70 22.18 -0.29
N THR A 198 -3.78 21.12 0.52
CA THR A 198 -2.96 21.00 1.74
C THR A 198 -1.46 21.05 1.44
N ILE A 199 -1.00 20.41 0.36
CA ILE A 199 0.41 20.46 -0.06
C ILE A 199 0.82 21.89 -0.45
N MET A 200 -0.02 22.59 -1.23
CA MET A 200 0.26 23.96 -1.66
C MET A 200 0.32 24.93 -0.47
N ASP A 201 -0.63 24.82 0.46
CA ASP A 201 -0.68 25.66 1.66
C ASP A 201 0.57 25.46 2.53
N ARG A 202 0.99 24.21 2.73
CA ARG A 202 2.19 23.89 3.52
C ARG A 202 3.47 24.38 2.83
N LYS A 203 3.58 24.23 1.51
CA LYS A 203 4.70 24.79 0.75
C LYS A 203 4.74 26.32 0.86
N ALA A 204 3.59 26.99 0.79
CA ALA A 204 3.52 28.43 0.94
C ALA A 204 3.90 28.89 2.36
N ALA A 205 3.54 28.13 3.39
CA ALA A 205 3.95 28.42 4.77
C ALA A 205 5.47 28.29 4.96
N LEU A 206 6.07 27.19 4.51
CA LEU A 206 7.53 26.98 4.58
C LEU A 206 8.29 28.08 3.82
N ALA A 207 7.83 28.45 2.62
CA ALA A 207 8.45 29.54 1.85
C ALA A 207 8.35 30.91 2.54
N ARG A 208 7.34 31.14 3.41
CA ARG A 208 7.24 32.35 4.23
C ARG A 208 8.21 32.29 5.41
N GLU A 209 8.32 31.14 6.06
CA GLU A 209 9.26 30.90 7.18
C GLU A 209 10.72 31.07 6.73
N GLU A 210 11.10 30.47 5.60
CA GLU A 210 12.44 30.63 5.02
C GLU A 210 12.78 32.11 4.76
N LYS A 211 11.82 32.89 4.25
CA LYS A 211 12.02 34.33 4.02
C LYS A 211 12.18 35.12 5.32
N SER A 212 11.54 34.70 6.41
CA SER A 212 11.70 35.35 7.72
C SER A 212 13.03 35.05 8.42
N PHE A 213 13.72 33.97 8.06
CA PHE A 213 15.05 33.63 8.60
C PHE A 213 16.21 34.31 7.84
N VAL A 214 15.96 34.85 6.66
CA VAL A 214 16.97 35.49 5.78
C VAL A 214 16.97 37.02 5.93
N CYS A 215 16.22 37.58 6.89
CA CYS A 215 16.09 39.01 7.12
C CYS A 215 16.60 39.44 8.50
#